data_AF-A0A520HV76-F1
#
_entry.id   AF-A0A520HV76-F1
#
_cell.length_a   1.000
_cell.length_b   1.000
_cell.length_c   1.000
_cell.angle_alpha   90.00
_cell.angle_beta   90.00
_cell.angle_gamma   90.00
#
_symmetry.space_group_name_H-M   'P 1'
#
loop_
_entity.id
_entity.type
_entity.pdbx_description
1 polymer ?
#
loop_
_entity_poly.entity_id
_entity_poly.type
_entity_poly.pdbx_seq_one_letter_code
_entity_poly.pdbx_strand_id
1 'polypeptide(L)'
;MTQWTLTIHGGSGRIERGTLSATADAGARAGLGRALDAGSAVLAQDGAAVDAVQAAIEVLEDDPHFNAGRGAALSGEGRIELDAAIMDGATRAAGSVAQVTRPRHPIALARAVMDEGTHVLLAGDGADAFAAARGLEAAAPGWFELPERRRQLEELLAKGGDAFDVDMKYGTVGAVACDVHGQVAALGQQ
;
A
#
# COMPACT_ATOMS: atom_id res chain seq x y z
N MET A 1 -23.67 -19.46 -9.85
CA MET A 1 -22.24 -19.24 -9.62
C MET A 1 -22.13 -17.92 -8.88
N THR A 2 -21.68 -17.95 -7.63
CA THR A 2 -21.32 -16.74 -6.89
C THR A 2 -20.02 -16.22 -7.50
N GLN A 3 -20.10 -15.08 -8.18
CA GLN A 3 -18.98 -14.51 -8.92
C GLN A 3 -18.44 -13.34 -8.12
N TRP A 4 -17.34 -13.56 -7.40
CA TRP A 4 -16.54 -12.48 -6.83
C TRP A 4 -15.61 -11.90 -7.89
N THR A 5 -15.09 -10.69 -7.64
CA THR A 5 -14.09 -10.05 -8.52
C THR A 5 -13.06 -9.34 -7.65
N LEU A 6 -11.78 -9.45 -8.03
CA LEU A 6 -10.67 -8.73 -7.41
C LEU A 6 -9.86 -8.05 -8.51
N THR A 7 -9.52 -6.79 -8.31
CA THR A 7 -8.61 -6.03 -9.17
C THR A 7 -7.57 -5.35 -8.29
N ILE A 8 -6.31 -5.40 -8.72
CA ILE A 8 -5.19 -4.76 -8.04
C ILE A 8 -4.38 -3.91 -9.02
N HIS A 9 -3.65 -2.92 -8.51
CA HIS A 9 -2.59 -2.24 -9.26
C HIS A 9 -1.34 -2.09 -8.39
N GLY A 10 -0.17 -2.13 -9.04
CA GLY A 10 1.13 -1.83 -8.43
C GLY A 10 1.71 -0.48 -8.89
N GLY A 11 0.86 0.40 -9.44
CA GLY A 11 1.26 1.74 -9.81
C GLY A 11 0.85 2.18 -11.20
N SER A 12 0.87 3.50 -11.42
CA SER A 12 0.78 4.10 -12.75
C SER A 12 1.93 5.07 -12.97
N GLY A 13 2.53 5.02 -14.16
CA GLY A 13 3.73 5.79 -14.52
C GLY A 13 4.19 5.42 -15.92
N ARG A 14 5.12 6.22 -16.47
CA ARG A 14 5.70 5.94 -17.79
C ARG A 14 6.79 4.89 -17.64
N ILE A 15 6.40 3.62 -17.64
CA ILE A 15 7.35 2.50 -17.70
C ILE A 15 7.81 2.38 -19.16
N GLU A 16 8.91 3.04 -19.51
CA GLU A 16 9.51 2.85 -20.83
C GLU A 16 10.05 1.42 -20.97
N ARG A 17 9.78 0.77 -22.11
CA ARG A 17 10.33 -0.56 -22.36
C ARG A 17 11.86 -0.48 -22.39
N GLY A 18 12.51 -1.13 -21.43
CA GLY A 18 13.97 -1.17 -21.30
C GLY A 18 14.53 -0.39 -20.11
N THR A 19 13.74 0.40 -19.38
CA THR A 19 14.20 1.05 -18.13
C THR A 19 14.15 0.11 -16.92
N LEU A 20 13.23 -0.85 -16.90
CA LEU A 20 13.23 -1.94 -15.91
C LEU A 20 14.12 -3.10 -16.39
N SER A 21 14.96 -3.61 -15.49
CA SER A 21 15.65 -4.87 -15.75
C SER A 21 14.65 -6.02 -15.85
N ALA A 22 14.97 -7.05 -16.64
CA ALA A 22 14.11 -8.24 -16.77
C ALA A 22 13.82 -8.90 -15.41
N THR A 23 14.78 -8.86 -14.49
CA THR A 23 14.62 -9.36 -13.12
C THR A 23 13.63 -8.52 -12.31
N ALA A 24 13.69 -7.19 -12.41
CA ALA A 24 12.75 -6.30 -11.71
C ALA A 24 11.33 -6.43 -12.24
N ASP A 25 11.14 -6.53 -13.58
CA ASP A 25 9.81 -6.78 -14.18
C ASP A 25 9.25 -8.15 -13.74
N ALA A 26 10.06 -9.21 -13.79
CA ALA A 26 9.64 -10.53 -13.31
C ALA A 26 9.29 -10.52 -11.82
N GLY A 27 10.07 -9.81 -11.00
CA GLY A 27 9.83 -9.64 -9.56
C GLY A 27 8.51 -8.93 -9.28
N ALA A 28 8.26 -7.79 -9.92
CA ALA A 28 7.01 -7.04 -9.79
C ALA A 28 5.80 -7.86 -10.25
N ARG A 29 5.90 -8.60 -11.36
CA ARG A 29 4.82 -9.50 -11.82
C ARG A 29 4.55 -10.62 -10.82
N ALA A 30 5.59 -11.21 -10.24
CA ALA A 30 5.44 -12.22 -9.21
C ALA A 30 4.80 -11.63 -7.94
N GLY A 31 5.14 -10.39 -7.57
CA GLY A 31 4.51 -9.64 -6.48
C GLY A 31 3.02 -9.44 -6.69
N LEU A 32 2.62 -8.97 -7.88
CA LEU A 32 1.21 -8.86 -8.26
C LEU A 32 0.49 -10.21 -8.23
N GLY A 33 1.15 -11.29 -8.69
CA GLY A 33 0.61 -12.65 -8.61
C GLY A 33 0.33 -13.06 -7.16
N ARG A 34 1.29 -12.89 -6.26
CA ARG A 34 1.12 -13.21 -4.83
C ARG A 34 0.02 -12.39 -4.17
N ALA A 35 -0.09 -11.10 -4.50
CA ALA A 35 -1.14 -10.23 -3.98
C ALA A 35 -2.53 -10.68 -4.46
N LEU A 36 -2.64 -11.05 -5.75
CA LEU A 36 -3.87 -11.58 -6.32
C LEU A 36 -4.25 -12.91 -5.66
N ASP A 37 -3.28 -13.81 -5.46
CA ASP A 37 -3.48 -15.10 -4.79
C ASP A 37 -3.97 -14.92 -3.35
N ALA A 38 -3.36 -13.99 -2.60
CA ALA A 38 -3.75 -13.71 -1.20
C ALA A 38 -5.19 -13.19 -1.10
N GLY A 39 -5.55 -12.17 -1.88
CA GLY A 39 -6.93 -11.65 -1.88
C GLY A 39 -7.94 -12.65 -2.44
N SER A 40 -7.57 -13.41 -3.48
CA SER A 40 -8.44 -14.45 -4.06
C SER A 40 -8.70 -15.59 -3.08
N ALA A 41 -7.72 -15.96 -2.25
CA ALA A 41 -7.88 -17.00 -1.24
C ALA A 41 -8.95 -16.64 -0.21
N VAL A 42 -9.07 -15.35 0.16
CA VAL A 42 -10.13 -14.83 1.05
C VAL A 42 -11.50 -14.96 0.36
N LEU A 43 -11.62 -14.45 -0.86
CA LEU A 43 -12.90 -14.45 -1.60
C LEU A 43 -13.37 -15.87 -1.96
N ALA A 44 -12.43 -16.78 -2.25
CA ALA A 44 -12.74 -18.18 -2.55
C ALA A 44 -13.31 -18.96 -1.36
N GLN A 45 -13.17 -18.43 -0.14
CA GLN A 45 -13.73 -18.97 1.10
C GLN A 45 -14.95 -18.18 1.57
N ASP A 46 -15.61 -17.45 0.65
CA ASP A 46 -16.73 -16.54 0.94
C ASP A 46 -16.39 -15.46 1.98
N GLY A 47 -15.11 -15.06 2.07
CA GLY A 47 -14.66 -13.96 2.92
C GLY A 47 -15.09 -12.59 2.41
N ALA A 48 -15.08 -11.59 3.30
CA ALA A 48 -15.53 -10.23 2.99
C ALA A 48 -14.59 -9.51 2.02
N ALA A 49 -15.14 -8.64 1.17
CA ALA A 49 -14.37 -7.83 0.23
C ALA A 49 -13.27 -6.99 0.91
N VAL A 50 -13.55 -6.48 2.11
CA VAL A 50 -12.60 -5.65 2.89
C VAL A 50 -11.38 -6.44 3.38
N ASP A 51 -11.57 -7.71 3.72
CA ASP A 51 -10.48 -8.59 4.14
C ASP A 51 -9.63 -9.01 2.93
N ALA A 52 -10.27 -9.20 1.78
CA ALA A 52 -9.58 -9.54 0.53
C ALA A 52 -8.67 -8.40 0.03
N VAL A 53 -9.13 -7.14 0.07
CA VAL A 53 -8.29 -6.00 -0.33
C VAL A 53 -7.14 -5.77 0.65
N GLN A 54 -7.37 -5.95 1.95
CA GLN A 54 -6.31 -5.86 2.95
C GLN A 54 -5.23 -6.92 2.73
N ALA A 55 -5.62 -8.20 2.57
CA ALA A 55 -4.69 -9.30 2.33
C ALA A 55 -3.85 -9.11 1.07
N ALA A 56 -4.45 -8.61 -0.01
CA ALA A 56 -3.73 -8.31 -1.24
C ALA A 56 -2.68 -7.20 -1.04
N ILE A 57 -2.99 -6.18 -0.23
CA ILE A 57 -2.15 -4.99 -0.08
C ILE A 57 -1.02 -5.21 0.91
N GLU A 58 -1.25 -5.96 1.99
CA GLU A 58 -0.16 -6.33 2.91
C GLU A 58 0.97 -7.08 2.16
N VAL A 59 0.62 -7.89 1.15
CA VAL A 59 1.61 -8.53 0.26
C VAL A 59 2.39 -7.50 -0.57
N LEU A 60 1.72 -6.46 -1.08
CA LEU A 60 2.38 -5.42 -1.87
C LEU A 60 3.20 -4.46 -1.01
N GLU A 61 2.78 -4.19 0.23
CA GLU A 61 3.54 -3.41 1.23
C GLU A 61 4.81 -4.12 1.68
N ASP A 62 4.84 -5.45 1.68
CA ASP A 62 6.04 -6.23 2.02
C ASP A 62 7.01 -6.39 0.82
N ASP A 63 6.53 -6.14 -0.40
CA ASP A 63 7.29 -6.40 -1.62
C ASP A 63 8.08 -5.15 -2.07
N PRO A 64 9.43 -5.21 -2.07
CA PRO A 64 10.30 -4.06 -2.35
C PRO A 64 10.18 -3.49 -3.78
N HIS A 65 9.44 -4.15 -4.68
CA HIS A 65 9.24 -3.67 -6.05
C HIS A 65 8.18 -2.56 -6.16
N PHE A 66 7.38 -2.33 -5.11
CA PHE A 66 6.31 -1.34 -5.12
C PHE A 66 6.63 -0.13 -4.24
N ASN A 67 5.96 0.99 -4.51
CA ASN A 67 6.07 2.19 -3.67
C ASN A 67 4.95 2.17 -2.62
N ALA A 68 5.13 1.30 -1.64
CA ALA A 68 4.18 1.01 -0.57
C ALA A 68 4.92 0.29 0.54
N GLY A 69 4.75 0.68 1.80
CA GLY A 69 5.46 0.05 2.92
C GLY A 69 6.96 -0.08 2.65
N ARG A 70 7.44 -1.32 2.52
CA ARG A 70 8.81 -1.64 2.12
C ARG A 70 9.07 -1.30 0.66
N GLY A 71 10.03 -0.41 0.45
CA GLY A 71 10.29 0.16 -0.87
C GLY A 71 9.52 1.45 -1.13
N ALA A 72 8.91 2.06 -0.12
CA ALA A 72 8.35 3.40 -0.23
C ALA A 72 9.43 4.45 -0.56
N ALA A 73 9.02 5.46 -1.31
CA ALA A 73 9.82 6.63 -1.63
C ALA A 73 10.10 7.43 -0.35
N LEU A 74 11.21 8.15 -0.38
CA LEU A 74 11.60 9.03 0.70
C LEU A 74 11.03 10.43 0.46
N SER A 75 10.61 11.09 1.54
CA SER A 75 10.34 12.52 1.56
C SER A 75 11.59 13.33 1.18
N GLY A 76 11.42 14.63 0.90
CA GLY A 76 12.55 15.54 0.61
C GLY A 76 13.60 15.61 1.72
N GLU A 77 13.22 15.26 2.95
CA GLU A 77 14.10 15.21 4.12
C GLU A 77 14.68 13.80 4.36
N GLY A 78 14.47 12.86 3.44
CA GLY A 78 15.02 11.51 3.51
C GLY A 78 14.31 10.57 4.46
N ARG A 79 13.08 10.89 4.88
CA ARG A 79 12.26 10.05 5.76
C ARG A 79 11.23 9.22 5.02
N ILE A 80 10.88 8.07 5.59
CA ILE A 80 9.70 7.29 5.22
C ILE A 80 8.48 7.91 5.89
N GLU A 81 7.49 8.27 5.08
CA GLU A 81 6.19 8.78 5.50
C GLU A 81 5.15 8.05 4.63
N LEU A 82 4.22 7.34 5.26
CA LEU A 82 3.31 6.43 4.57
C LEU A 82 1.86 6.87 4.77
N ASP A 83 1.05 6.75 3.73
CA ASP A 83 -0.38 7.06 3.77
C ASP A 83 -1.19 5.86 3.29
N ALA A 84 -2.30 5.52 3.95
CA ALA A 84 -3.19 4.45 3.50
C ALA A 84 -4.66 4.75 3.81
N ALA A 85 -5.57 4.26 2.97
CA ALA A 85 -7.00 4.37 3.19
C ALA A 85 -7.74 3.10 2.77
N ILE A 86 -8.79 2.76 3.51
CA ILE A 86 -9.70 1.64 3.25
C ILE A 86 -11.15 2.07 3.43
N MET A 87 -12.04 1.52 2.62
CA MET A 87 -13.49 1.76 2.74
C MET A 87 -14.26 0.46 2.51
N ASP A 88 -15.22 0.19 3.38
CA ASP A 88 -16.24 -0.84 3.20
C ASP A 88 -17.51 -0.22 2.59
N GLY A 89 -17.87 -0.65 1.39
CA GLY A 89 -19.04 -0.18 0.66
C GLY A 89 -20.37 -0.68 1.22
N ALA A 90 -20.39 -1.77 2.01
CA ALA A 90 -21.61 -2.28 2.61
C ALA A 90 -22.10 -1.38 3.74
N THR A 91 -21.18 -0.94 4.60
CA THR A 91 -21.49 -0.10 5.78
C THR A 91 -21.22 1.39 5.55
N ARG A 92 -20.42 1.73 4.52
CA ARG A 92 -19.79 3.04 4.31
C ARG A 92 -18.79 3.43 5.39
N ALA A 93 -18.36 2.47 6.22
CA ALA A 93 -17.25 2.69 7.14
C ALA A 93 -15.98 2.94 6.32
N ALA A 94 -15.15 3.86 6.81
CA ALA A 94 -13.88 4.19 6.20
C ALA A 94 -12.85 4.47 7.28
N GLY A 95 -11.60 4.18 6.97
CA GLY A 95 -10.46 4.48 7.82
C GLY A 95 -9.26 4.86 6.97
N SER A 96 -8.48 5.81 7.45
CA SER A 96 -7.28 6.28 6.78
C SER A 96 -6.23 6.78 7.75
N VAL A 97 -4.99 6.72 7.29
CA VAL A 97 -3.83 7.27 7.98
C VAL A 97 -2.96 8.05 7.04
N ALA A 98 -2.28 9.07 7.58
CA ALA A 98 -1.33 9.88 6.85
C ALA A 98 -0.05 10.12 7.65
N GLN A 99 1.08 10.20 6.96
CA GLN A 99 2.42 10.46 7.51
C GLN A 99 2.79 9.52 8.66
N VAL A 100 2.40 8.24 8.58
CA VAL A 100 2.80 7.24 9.57
C VAL A 100 4.19 6.71 9.27
N THR A 101 4.94 6.39 10.32
CA THR A 101 6.37 6.07 10.17
C THR A 101 6.77 4.72 10.75
N ARG A 102 5.86 4.08 11.52
CA ARG A 102 6.15 2.87 12.29
C ARG A 102 5.41 1.61 11.85
N PRO A 103 4.10 1.64 11.51
CA PRO A 103 3.37 0.44 11.17
C PRO A 103 4.00 -0.24 9.96
N ARG A 104 4.34 -1.52 10.08
CA ARG A 104 4.82 -2.31 8.94
C ARG A 104 3.83 -2.27 7.78
N HIS A 105 2.54 -2.35 8.14
CA HIS A 105 1.40 -2.34 7.24
C HIS A 105 0.51 -1.13 7.54
N PRO A 106 0.73 0.03 6.89
CA PRO A 106 -0.17 1.18 6.96
C PRO A 106 -1.63 0.83 6.69
N ILE A 107 -1.90 -0.16 5.81
CA ILE A 107 -3.27 -0.58 5.57
C ILE A 107 -3.95 -1.21 6.80
N ALA A 108 -3.22 -2.02 7.57
CA ALA A 108 -3.76 -2.64 8.78
C ALA A 108 -4.12 -1.55 9.82
N LEU A 109 -3.36 -0.46 9.84
CA LEU A 109 -3.68 0.69 10.67
C LEU A 109 -4.92 1.45 10.17
N ALA A 110 -5.03 1.69 8.86
CA ALA A 110 -6.23 2.28 8.29
C ALA A 110 -7.49 1.43 8.58
N ARG A 111 -7.37 0.09 8.51
CA ARG A 111 -8.43 -0.84 8.92
C ARG A 111 -8.77 -0.69 10.41
N ALA A 112 -7.77 -0.62 11.29
CA ALA A 112 -8.01 -0.43 12.72
C ALA A 112 -8.71 0.91 13.03
N VAL A 113 -8.44 1.98 12.27
CA VAL A 113 -9.17 3.25 12.37
C VAL A 113 -10.62 3.08 11.95
N MET A 114 -10.87 2.39 10.84
CA MET A 114 -12.22 2.08 10.35
C MET A 114 -13.03 1.28 11.38
N ASP A 115 -12.44 0.20 11.91
CA ASP A 115 -13.10 -0.72 12.83
C ASP A 115 -13.37 -0.09 14.20
N GLU A 116 -12.52 0.85 14.65
CA GLU A 116 -12.76 1.62 15.87
C GLU A 116 -13.95 2.59 15.72
N GLY A 117 -14.19 3.09 14.51
CA GLY A 117 -15.38 3.85 14.13
C GLY A 117 -15.53 5.25 14.76
N THR A 118 -14.60 5.68 15.62
CA THR A 118 -14.65 7.01 16.27
C THR A 118 -14.17 8.12 15.33
N HIS A 119 -13.18 7.81 14.49
CA HIS A 119 -12.57 8.73 13.54
C HIS A 119 -12.42 8.05 12.18
N VAL A 120 -12.39 8.83 11.11
CA VAL A 120 -12.09 8.31 9.76
C VAL A 120 -10.61 8.45 9.42
N LEU A 121 -9.92 9.48 9.93
CA LEU A 121 -8.53 9.79 9.60
C LEU A 121 -7.73 10.05 10.88
N LEU A 122 -6.56 9.41 11.00
CA LEU A 122 -5.50 9.77 11.95
C LEU A 122 -4.22 10.15 11.20
N ALA A 123 -3.33 10.94 11.79
CA ALA A 123 -2.08 11.31 11.14
C ALA A 123 -0.89 11.40 12.09
N GLY A 124 0.32 11.21 11.54
CA GLY A 124 1.60 11.39 12.22
C GLY A 124 1.75 10.56 13.50
N ASP A 125 2.43 11.14 14.49
CA ASP A 125 2.71 10.49 15.78
C ASP A 125 1.45 9.99 16.51
N GLY A 126 0.31 10.66 16.33
CA GLY A 126 -0.96 10.24 16.91
C GLY A 126 -1.47 8.93 16.32
N ALA A 127 -1.32 8.75 15.01
CA ALA A 127 -1.65 7.50 14.32
C ALA A 127 -0.66 6.37 14.70
N ASP A 128 0.63 6.68 14.80
CA ASP A 128 1.65 5.72 15.26
C ASP A 128 1.40 5.27 16.71
N ALA A 129 0.99 6.18 17.59
CA ALA A 129 0.62 5.84 18.97
C ALA A 129 -0.65 4.98 19.03
N PHE A 130 -1.64 5.27 18.18
CA PHE A 130 -2.84 4.44 18.04
C PHE A 130 -2.49 3.02 17.55
N ALA A 131 -1.60 2.90 16.56
CA ALA A 131 -1.12 1.61 16.06
C ALA A 131 -0.50 0.76 17.18
N ALA A 132 0.37 1.38 17.99
CA ALA A 132 1.00 0.72 19.14
C ALA A 132 -0.02 0.28 20.18
N ALA A 133 -1.02 1.12 20.47
CA ALA A 133 -2.11 0.78 21.41
C ALA A 133 -2.99 -0.40 20.91
N ARG A 134 -3.08 -0.60 19.59
CA ARG A 134 -3.76 -1.73 18.96
C ARG A 134 -2.89 -2.98 18.78
N GLY A 135 -1.61 -2.90 19.16
CA GLY A 135 -0.67 -4.02 19.03
C GLY A 135 -0.30 -4.36 17.59
N LEU A 136 -0.39 -3.39 16.66
CA LEU A 136 0.01 -3.60 15.27
C LEU A 136 1.54 -3.75 15.17
N GLU A 137 1.99 -4.58 14.23
CA GLU A 137 3.41 -4.79 13.99
C GLU A 137 4.08 -3.48 13.53
N ALA A 138 5.16 -3.12 14.23
CA ALA A 138 6.01 -2.01 13.86
C ALA A 138 7.26 -2.51 13.13
N ALA A 139 7.70 -1.75 12.14
CA ALA A 139 8.98 -1.97 11.48
C ALA A 139 9.93 -0.79 11.75
N ALA A 140 11.22 -1.07 11.81
CA ALA A 140 12.24 -0.03 11.95
C ALA A 140 12.38 0.74 10.61
N PRO A 141 12.80 2.02 10.62
CA PRO A 141 12.98 2.80 9.40
C PRO A 141 13.81 2.10 8.30
N GLY A 142 14.88 1.39 8.69
CA GLY A 142 15.74 0.66 7.76
C GLY A 142 15.12 -0.61 7.15
N TRP A 143 13.95 -1.06 7.61
CA TRP A 143 13.19 -2.13 6.96
C TRP A 143 12.46 -1.63 5.73
N PHE A 144 11.87 -0.42 5.84
CA PHE A 144 11.14 0.21 4.73
C PHE A 144 12.08 0.69 3.63
N GLU A 145 13.23 1.23 4.03
CA GLU A 145 14.14 1.89 3.13
C GLU A 145 14.99 0.90 2.30
N LEU A 146 15.05 1.16 1.00
CA LEU A 146 15.95 0.46 0.08
C LEU A 146 17.04 1.41 -0.43
N PRO A 147 18.28 0.93 -0.63
CA PRO A 147 19.38 1.76 -1.16
C PRO A 147 19.03 2.46 -2.48
N GLU A 148 18.23 1.80 -3.32
CA GLU A 148 17.69 2.34 -4.56
C GLU A 148 16.86 3.62 -4.35
N ARG A 149 16.00 3.65 -3.31
CA ARG A 149 15.14 4.81 -3.00
C ARG A 149 15.93 6.01 -2.51
N ARG A 150 16.98 5.76 -1.73
CA ARG A 150 17.92 6.81 -1.33
C ARG A 150 18.66 7.39 -2.52
N ARG A 151 19.18 6.55 -3.42
CA ARG A 151 19.84 7.02 -4.65
C ARG A 151 18.89 7.86 -5.50
N GLN A 152 17.64 7.42 -5.67
CA GLN A 152 16.61 8.18 -6.40
C GLN A 152 16.35 9.56 -5.79
N LEU A 153 16.25 9.67 -4.46
CA LEU A 153 16.12 10.95 -3.78
C LEU A 153 17.34 11.85 -4.02
N GLU A 154 18.55 11.32 -3.88
CA GLU A 154 19.80 12.07 -4.11
C GLU A 154 19.88 12.60 -5.55
N GLU A 155 19.54 11.78 -6.54
CA GLU A 155 19.48 12.18 -7.95
C GLU A 155 18.43 13.29 -8.20
N LEU A 156 17.27 13.20 -7.55
CA LEU A 156 16.19 14.20 -7.65
C LEU A 156 16.61 15.54 -7.02
N LEU A 157 17.22 15.51 -5.83
CA LEU A 157 17.73 16.70 -5.15
C LEU A 157 18.86 17.36 -5.95
N ALA A 158 19.75 16.57 -6.55
CA ALA A 158 20.83 17.08 -7.40
C ALA A 158 20.31 17.79 -8.68
N LYS A 159 19.14 17.41 -9.19
CA LYS A 159 18.46 18.05 -10.33
C LYS A 159 17.64 19.30 -9.97
N GLY A 160 17.71 19.75 -8.70
CA GLY A 160 17.05 20.98 -8.24
C GLY A 160 15.67 20.79 -7.62
N GLY A 161 15.24 19.55 -7.30
CA GLY A 161 14.01 19.28 -6.54
C GLY A 161 12.68 19.53 -7.26
N ASP A 162 12.68 20.27 -8.36
CA ASP A 162 11.46 20.71 -9.08
C ASP A 162 10.97 19.73 -10.18
N ALA A 163 11.67 18.62 -10.39
CA ALA A 163 11.21 17.62 -11.33
C ALA A 163 10.16 16.71 -10.67
N PHE A 164 8.88 16.97 -10.95
CA PHE A 164 7.88 15.91 -11.03
C PHE A 164 8.37 14.88 -12.04
N ASP A 165 9.24 13.97 -11.61
CA ASP A 165 9.79 12.94 -12.46
C ASP A 165 8.70 11.86 -12.64
N VAL A 166 7.96 12.00 -13.74
CA VAL A 166 6.95 11.05 -14.20
C VAL A 166 7.53 9.65 -14.43
N ASP A 167 8.86 9.53 -14.55
CA ASP A 167 9.59 8.28 -14.70
C ASP A 167 10.00 7.68 -13.33
N MET A 168 9.97 8.46 -12.24
CA MET A 168 10.19 7.97 -10.86
C MET A 168 8.96 7.33 -10.20
N LYS A 169 7.80 7.31 -10.87
CA LYS A 169 6.62 6.58 -10.39
C LYS A 169 6.78 5.08 -10.60
N TYR A 170 7.62 4.45 -9.78
CA TYR A 170 7.29 3.15 -9.22
C TYR A 170 6.01 3.40 -8.42
N GLY A 171 4.86 3.04 -8.98
CA GLY A 171 3.62 3.67 -8.54
C GLY A 171 3.07 3.08 -7.24
N THR A 172 2.03 3.74 -6.77
CA THR A 172 1.24 3.38 -5.59
C THR A 172 0.54 2.05 -5.77
N VAL A 173 0.18 1.41 -4.67
CA VAL A 173 -0.59 0.18 -4.68
C VAL A 173 -2.06 0.44 -4.39
N GLY A 174 -2.93 -0.41 -4.92
CA GLY A 174 -4.36 -0.30 -4.70
C GLY A 174 -5.08 -1.58 -5.07
N ALA A 175 -6.23 -1.78 -4.43
CA ALA A 175 -7.06 -2.95 -4.64
C ALA A 175 -8.56 -2.59 -4.56
N VAL A 176 -9.36 -3.28 -5.35
CA VAL A 176 -10.83 -3.23 -5.31
C VAL A 176 -11.36 -4.64 -5.41
N ALA A 177 -12.25 -5.01 -4.49
CA ALA A 177 -12.91 -6.30 -4.48
C ALA A 177 -14.44 -6.15 -4.47
N CYS A 178 -15.12 -7.12 -5.07
CA CYS A 178 -16.55 -7.37 -4.93
C CYS A 178 -16.72 -8.82 -4.47
N ASP A 179 -17.32 -9.04 -3.30
CA ASP A 179 -17.53 -10.38 -2.76
C ASP A 179 -18.80 -11.05 -3.29
N VAL A 180 -19.05 -12.28 -2.83
CA VAL A 180 -20.19 -13.10 -3.25
C VAL A 180 -21.55 -12.53 -2.83
N HIS A 181 -21.56 -11.57 -1.91
CA HIS A 181 -22.74 -10.84 -1.46
C HIS A 181 -22.94 -9.51 -2.20
N GLY A 182 -22.05 -9.17 -3.15
CA GLY A 182 -22.08 -7.93 -3.90
C GLY A 182 -21.54 -6.73 -3.12
N GLN A 183 -20.82 -6.96 -2.02
CA GLN A 183 -20.22 -5.89 -1.22
C GLN A 183 -18.88 -5.50 -1.82
N VAL A 184 -18.61 -4.19 -1.87
CA VAL A 184 -17.41 -3.64 -2.51
C VAL A 184 -16.49 -3.05 -1.45
N ALA A 185 -15.19 -3.27 -1.58
CA ALA A 185 -14.17 -2.55 -0.83
C ALA A 185 -13.13 -1.97 -1.77
N ALA A 186 -12.59 -0.80 -1.42
CA ALA A 186 -11.57 -0.11 -2.19
C ALA A 186 -10.48 0.46 -1.29
N LEU A 187 -9.28 0.58 -1.86
CA LEU A 187 -8.07 0.92 -1.13
C LEU A 187 -7.07 1.62 -2.03
N GLY A 188 -6.39 2.64 -1.47
CA GLY A 188 -5.20 3.25 -2.04
C GLY A 188 -4.16 3.54 -0.97
N GLN A 189 -2.89 3.42 -1.33
CA GLN A 189 -1.74 3.81 -0.51
C GLN A 189 -0.90 4.83 -1.28
N GLN A 190 -0.38 5.87 -0.63
CA GLN A 190 0.54 6.85 -1.24
C GLN A 190 1.90 6.86 -0.57
#